data_AF-A0AAW7ED15-F1
#
_entry.id   AF-A0AAW7ED15-F1
#
_cell.length_a   1.000
_cell.length_b   1.000
_cell.length_c   1.000
_cell.angle_alpha   90.00
_cell.angle_beta   90.00
_cell.angle_gamma   90.00
#
_symmetry.space_group_name_H-M   'P 1'
#
loop_
_entity.id
_entity.type
_entity.pdbx_description
1 polymer ?
#
loop_
_entity_poly.entity_id
_entity_poly.type
_entity_poly.pdbx_seq_one_letter_code
_entity_poly.pdbx_strand_id
1 'polypeptide(L)' 'MSLGNEIHEWRKQLVEKLLLNGVKPEDLEKHVNAAKLVVFGGRVVTATIEVPLKYADELKATLLEFSKKNGCLLDIN' A
#
# COMPACT_ATOMS: atom_id res chain seq x y z
N MET A 1 24.52 1.02 1.55
CA MET A 1 23.26 1.77 1.38
C MET A 1 22.17 0.97 2.07
N SER A 2 21.19 1.58 2.75
CA SER A 2 20.07 0.82 3.29
C SER A 2 19.07 0.53 2.17
N LEU A 3 18.39 -0.61 2.21
CA LEU A 3 17.34 -0.96 1.24
C LEU A 3 16.27 0.14 1.12
N GLY A 4 15.96 0.83 2.22
CA GLY A 4 15.05 1.97 2.24
C GLY A 4 15.53 3.16 1.39
N ASN A 5 16.84 3.44 1.38
CA ASN A 5 17.40 4.52 0.56
C ASN A 5 17.41 4.14 -0.93
N GLU A 6 17.68 2.88 -1.26
CA GLU A 6 17.65 2.39 -2.65
C GLU A 6 16.23 2.45 -3.23
N ILE A 7 15.24 2.01 -2.46
CA ILE A 7 13.82 2.09 -2.85
C ILE A 7 13.36 3.54 -3.02
N HIS A 8 13.84 4.46 -2.18
CA HIS A 8 13.50 5.88 -2.30
C HIS A 8 14.03 6.47 -3.62
N GLU A 9 15.30 6.21 -3.97
CA GLU A 9 15.90 6.69 -5.22
C GLU A 9 15.23 6.07 -6.45
N TRP A 10 14.88 4.78 -6.42
CA TRP A 10 14.13 4.18 -7.53
C TRP A 10 12.74 4.78 -7.70
N ARG A 11 12.05 5.12 -6.60
CA ARG A 11 10.75 5.79 -6.66
C ARG A 11 10.88 7.19 -7.25
N LYS A 12 11.94 7.92 -6.90
CA LYS A 12 12.23 9.24 -7.46
C LYS A 12 12.47 9.16 -8.97
N GLN A 13 13.34 8.26 -9.42
CA GLN A 13 13.63 8.06 -10.85
C GLN A 13 12.38 7.65 -11.66
N LEU A 14 11.48 6.85 -11.06
CA LEU A 14 10.22 6.48 -11.69
C LEU A 14 9.31 7.71 -11.90
N VAL A 15 9.17 8.56 -10.89
CA VAL A 15 8.36 9.78 -10.96
C VAL A 15 8.93 10.75 -12.00
N GLU A 16 10.25 10.94 -12.02
CA GLU A 16 10.94 11.78 -13.01
C GLU A 16 10.66 11.30 -14.44
N LYS A 17 10.74 9.99 -14.69
CA LYS A 17 10.44 9.41 -16.01
C LYS A 17 8.97 9.59 -16.41
N LEU A 18 8.03 9.46 -15.47
CA LEU A 18 6.61 9.66 -15.76
C LEU A 18 6.32 11.11 -16.15
N LEU A 19 6.91 12.08 -15.43
CA LEU A 19 6.81 13.49 -15.78
C LEU A 19 7.41 13.80 -17.15
N LEU A 20 8.59 13.26 -17.46
CA LEU A 20 9.22 13.41 -18.77
C LEU A 20 8.39 12.82 -19.92
N ASN A 21 7.60 11.79 -19.64
CA ASN A 21 6.67 11.18 -20.60
C ASN A 21 5.33 11.91 -20.70
N GLY A 22 5.18 13.08 -20.08
CA GLY A 22 3.98 13.92 -20.19
C GLY A 22 2.83 13.53 -19.27
N VAL A 23 3.07 12.66 -18.27
CA VAL A 23 2.07 12.39 -17.22
C VAL A 23 1.90 13.65 -16.38
N LYS A 24 0.66 14.09 -16.21
CA LYS A 24 0.35 15.26 -15.40
C LYS A 24 0.63 14.97 -13.91
N PRO A 25 1.07 15.97 -13.13
CA PRO A 25 1.32 15.80 -11.71
C PRO A 25 0.13 15.22 -10.94
N GLU A 26 -1.09 15.62 -11.32
CA GLU A 26 -2.33 15.13 -10.71
C GLU A 26 -2.55 13.61 -10.90
N ASP A 27 -2.02 13.04 -11.98
CA ASP A 27 -2.19 11.64 -12.35
C ASP A 27 -1.02 10.74 -11.93
N LEU A 28 0.05 11.32 -11.36
CA LEU A 28 1.27 10.60 -10.99
C LEU A 28 1.01 9.48 -9.99
N GLU A 29 0.19 9.74 -8.96
CA GLU A 29 -0.08 8.76 -7.91
C GLU A 29 -0.74 7.50 -8.47
N LYS A 30 -1.69 7.66 -9.39
CA LYS A 30 -2.35 6.56 -10.09
C LYS A 30 -1.35 5.71 -10.88
N HIS A 31 -0.43 6.35 -11.62
CA HIS A 31 0.55 5.66 -12.45
C HIS A 31 1.61 4.95 -11.60
N VAL A 32 2.08 5.59 -10.53
CA VAL A 32 3.01 4.98 -9.58
C VAL A 32 2.36 3.78 -8.88
N ASN A 33 1.09 3.88 -8.47
CA ASN A 33 0.38 2.79 -7.84
C ASN A 33 0.15 1.61 -8.82
N ALA A 34 -0.18 1.90 -10.08
CA ALA A 34 -0.26 0.88 -11.12
C ALA A 34 1.09 0.19 -11.38
N ALA A 35 2.18 0.95 -11.49
CA ALA A 35 3.52 0.38 -11.66
C ALA A 35 3.95 -0.48 -10.46
N LYS A 36 3.65 -0.05 -9.23
CA LYS A 36 3.88 -0.85 -8.02
C LYS A 36 3.09 -2.16 -8.03
N LEU A 37 1.81 -2.11 -8.42
CA LEU A 37 0.98 -3.31 -8.55
C LEU A 37 1.53 -4.31 -9.58
N VAL A 38 2.08 -3.81 -10.70
CA VAL A 38 2.71 -4.66 -11.73
C VAL A 38 4.00 -5.31 -11.22
N VAL A 39 4.84 -4.56 -10.49
CA VAL A 39 6.15 -5.02 -10.01
C VAL A 39 6.04 -5.93 -8.79
N PHE A 40 5.22 -5.55 -7.82
CA PHE A 40 5.12 -6.25 -6.52
C PHE A 40 3.94 -7.22 -6.44
N GLY A 41 3.01 -7.17 -7.41
CA GLY A 41 1.75 -7.89 -7.34
C GLY A 41 0.81 -7.30 -6.29
N GLY A 42 -0.49 -7.52 -6.47
CA GLY A 42 -1.50 -7.25 -5.46
C GLY A 42 -2.18 -8.56 -5.06
N ARG A 43 -2.29 -8.83 -3.76
CA ARG A 43 -3.12 -9.93 -3.26
C ARG A 43 -4.20 -9.35 -2.37
N VAL A 44 -5.45 -9.53 -2.79
CA VAL A 44 -6.62 -9.19 -1.99
C VAL A 44 -7.09 -10.47 -1.31
N VAL A 45 -7.33 -10.39 -0.01
CA VAL A 45 -7.90 -11.49 0.78
C VAL A 45 -9.15 -10.96 1.44
N THR A 46 -10.27 -11.65 1.24
CA THR A 46 -11.52 -11.44 1.96
C THR A 46 -11.66 -12.55 2.98
N ALA A 47 -11.81 -12.20 4.25
CA ALA A 47 -11.96 -13.15 5.35
C ALA A 47 -13.07 -12.71 6.29
N THR A 48 -13.83 -13.68 6.80
CA THR A 48 -14.83 -13.49 7.86
C THR A 48 -14.24 -13.97 9.17
N ILE A 49 -14.29 -13.13 10.20
CA ILE A 49 -13.78 -13.45 11.54
C ILE A 49 -14.94 -13.37 12.52
N GLU A 50 -15.27 -14.50 13.15
CA GLU A 50 -16.24 -14.56 14.23
C GLU A 50 -15.54 -14.35 15.57
N VAL A 51 -16.02 -13.38 16.36
CA VAL A 51 -15.44 -13.05 17.66
C VAL A 51 -16.54 -12.65 18.64
N PRO A 52 -16.43 -12.99 19.95
CA PRO A 52 -17.33 -12.45 20.96
C PRO A 52 -17.30 -10.92 20.97
N LEU A 53 -18.46 -10.28 21.14
CA LEU A 53 -18.63 -8.82 21.05
C LEU A 53 -17.64 -8.04 21.93
N LYS A 54 -17.31 -8.57 23.12
CA LYS A 54 -16.37 -7.96 24.07
C LYS A 54 -14.93 -7.81 23.55
N TYR A 55 -14.56 -8.54 22.50
CA TYR A 55 -13.23 -8.47 21.87
C TYR A 55 -13.26 -7.76 20.50
N ALA A 56 -14.40 -7.22 20.06
CA ALA A 56 -14.53 -6.59 18.75
C ALA A 56 -13.57 -5.40 18.60
N ASP A 57 -13.46 -4.55 19.62
CA ASP A 57 -12.55 -3.40 19.61
C ASP A 57 -11.07 -3.81 19.62
N GLU A 58 -10.73 -4.86 20.37
CA GLU A 58 -9.36 -5.39 20.44
C GLU A 58 -8.94 -6.03 19.11
N LEU A 59 -9.85 -6.77 18.47
CA LEU A 59 -9.63 -7.32 17.13
C LEU A 59 -9.43 -6.20 16.11
N LYS A 60 -10.26 -5.16 16.15
CA LYS A 60 -10.14 -4.00 15.26
C LYS A 60 -8.80 -3.30 15.43
N ALA A 61 -8.36 -3.06 16.67
CA ALA A 61 -7.05 -2.46 16.95
C ALA A 61 -5.91 -3.32 16.40
N THR A 62 -5.97 -4.64 16.60
CA THR A 62 -4.98 -5.59 16.09
C THR A 62 -4.88 -5.58 14.56
N LEU A 63 -6.03 -5.59 13.87
CA LEU A 63 -6.05 -5.57 12.41
C LEU A 63 -5.52 -4.23 11.85
N LEU A 64 -5.82 -3.10 12.52
CA LEU A 64 -5.27 -1.80 12.15
C LEU A 64 -3.75 -1.75 12.34
N GLU A 65 -3.23 -2.31 13.43
CA GLU A 65 -1.79 -2.42 13.65
C GLU A 65 -1.13 -3.28 12.57
N PHE A 66 -1.73 -4.42 12.24
CA PHE A 66 -1.28 -5.28 11.14
C PHE A 66 -1.24 -4.52 9.80
N SER A 67 -2.29 -3.75 9.49
CA SER A 67 -2.36 -2.91 8.28
C SER A 67 -1.20 -1.92 8.22
N LYS A 68 -0.95 -1.20 9.31
CA LYS A 68 0.13 -0.22 9.39
C LYS A 68 1.51 -0.86 9.27
N LYS A 69 1.72 -2.01 9.91
CA LYS A 69 3.00 -2.73 9.91
C LYS A 69 3.36 -3.28 8.53
N ASN A 70 2.37 -3.77 7.78
CA ASN A 70 2.60 -4.42 6.49
C ASN A 70 2.31 -3.53 5.28
N GLY A 71 1.84 -2.29 5.51
CA GLY A 71 1.52 -1.34 4.44
C GLY A 71 0.37 -1.80 3.55
N CYS A 72 -0.55 -2.62 4.09
CA CYS A 72 -1.72 -3.11 3.36
C CYS A 72 -2.97 -2.31 3.74
N LEU A 73 -3.91 -2.19 2.80
CA LEU A 73 -5.21 -1.57 3.05
C LEU A 73 -6.12 -2.58 3.75
N LEU A 74 -6.85 -2.12 4.76
CA LEU A 74 -7.82 -2.92 5.50
C LEU A 74 -9.18 -2.25 5.39
N ASP A 75 -10.17 -3.04 5.02
CA ASP A 75 -11.58 -2.67 5.02
C ASP A 75 -12.33 -3.62 5.97
N ILE A 76 -13.02 -3.06 6.96
CA ILE A 76 -13.78 -3.81 7.96
C ILE A 76 -15.24 -3.40 7.79
N ASN A 77 -16.05 -4.31 7.24
CA ASN A 77 -17.51 -4.16 7.15
C ASN A 77 -18.19 -4.54 8.46
#